data_AF-A0A0N8H7G6-F1
#
_entry.id   AF-A0A0N8H7G6-F1
#
_cell.length_a   1.000
_cell.length_b   1.000
_cell.length_c   1.000
_cell.angle_alpha   90.00
_cell.angle_beta   90.00
_cell.angle_gamma   90.00
#
_symmetry.space_group_name_H-M   'P 1'
#
loop_
_entity.id
_entity.type
_entity.pdbx_description
1 polymer ?
#
loop_
_entity_poly.entity_id
_entity_poly.type
_entity_poly.pdbx_seq_one_letter_code
_entity_poly.pdbx_strand_id
1 'polypeptide(L)'
;MARISPMWLCFLAVWYFAQLAWSCNSDEDCSLNGICKQLGSKRLCQCDPGWWDDDCGRLDLAPATRWTGYNHTNASDPSYYRDYGNSSWGGTLIQDRDDSKLFHLVVSQFAHGCGLSGWRPHSFIIRAESRTGPQGPYHYAQSLTKSFRHNPYVFWSPADKRYLLYTIGADAPESALLSCKSVSKDNWPNNISVSAADDIRGPWSPFEILINGTNPAPWPLWSRHDQTSEIILAAEDLNIYSAAHYDKKYTHISTAPWNTSDYQPYWAEDPFLWRDKRGNWHALGHWMIDIVENGLKYPRVGAHMYARSVTGPWHFKLQEAFNSTVNFTDGTFQTLNRRERPKIFFDDDMTPLYLINGVQDMNVTSKSYTLIQPIGTRWKRQQTAAIESTLFFHSENMSEAGSIDLLSDSARDTTTSKVKNDALHPQVNLVLQSFEDSVESTFELKNQLTPMEKWMGQAKAEEPWNSIADVKNSGYPSKGGC
;
A
#
# COMPACT_ATOMS: atom_id res chain seq x y z
N MET A 1 16.63 -69.51 24.56
CA MET A 1 17.42 -68.37 24.06
C MET A 1 16.76 -67.84 22.81
N ALA A 2 16.00 -66.75 22.90
CA ALA A 2 15.40 -66.07 21.76
C ALA A 2 15.95 -64.64 21.74
N ARG A 3 16.58 -64.27 20.62
CA ARG A 3 17.27 -63.00 20.41
C ARG A 3 16.25 -61.88 20.25
N ILE A 4 16.37 -60.85 21.09
CA ILE A 4 15.65 -59.57 20.95
C ILE A 4 16.40 -58.74 19.89
N SER A 5 15.69 -58.30 18.85
CA SER A 5 16.23 -57.48 17.76
C SER A 5 16.28 -55.99 18.16
N PRO A 6 17.38 -55.25 17.87
CA PRO A 6 17.54 -53.84 18.23
C PRO A 6 16.89 -52.97 17.15
N MET A 7 15.56 -52.87 17.14
CA MET A 7 14.85 -52.03 16.16
C MET A 7 13.67 -51.29 16.80
N TRP A 8 13.85 -50.84 18.04
CA TRP A 8 12.85 -50.10 18.82
C TRP A 8 13.46 -48.91 19.58
N LEU A 9 14.41 -48.20 18.96
CA LEU A 9 15.02 -47.00 19.56
C LEU A 9 15.14 -45.79 18.62
N CYS A 10 14.56 -45.82 17.41
CA CYS A 10 14.61 -44.68 16.47
C CYS A 10 13.26 -44.09 16.08
N PHE A 11 12.15 -44.44 16.77
CA PHE A 11 10.81 -43.90 16.48
C PHE A 11 10.28 -42.91 17.55
N LEU A 12 11.17 -42.27 18.32
CA LEU A 12 10.82 -41.20 19.28
C LEU A 12 11.64 -39.92 19.06
N ALA A 13 12.11 -39.67 17.84
CA ALA A 13 12.84 -38.44 17.49
C ALA A 13 12.24 -37.74 16.26
N VAL A 14 10.93 -37.89 16.06
CA VAL A 14 10.16 -37.22 15.02
C VAL A 14 9.02 -36.49 15.72
N TRP A 15 9.13 -35.17 15.77
CA TRP A 15 8.09 -34.17 16.09
C TRP A 15 7.90 -33.78 17.56
N TYR A 16 8.97 -33.26 18.16
CA TYR A 16 8.85 -32.16 19.13
C TYR A 16 9.78 -31.02 18.70
N PHE A 17 9.65 -30.54 17.46
CA PHE A 17 9.89 -29.12 17.24
C PHE A 17 8.68 -28.40 17.84
N ALA A 18 8.65 -28.33 19.17
CA ALA A 18 7.89 -27.29 19.82
C ALA A 18 8.46 -26.00 19.22
N GLN A 19 7.67 -25.34 18.37
CA GLN A 19 7.89 -23.94 18.07
C GLN A 19 8.09 -23.29 19.42
N LEU A 20 9.32 -22.86 19.69
CA LEU A 20 9.64 -22.01 20.82
C LEU A 20 8.94 -20.70 20.50
N ALA A 21 7.62 -20.64 20.69
CA ALA A 21 6.87 -19.40 20.65
C ALA A 21 7.57 -18.49 21.66
N TRP A 22 8.18 -17.43 21.15
CA TRP A 22 8.95 -16.51 21.97
C TRP A 22 8.00 -15.93 23.01
N SER A 23 8.36 -16.13 24.28
CA SER A 23 7.56 -15.56 25.35
C SER A 23 7.80 -14.06 25.39
N CYS A 24 6.76 -13.26 25.21
CA CYS A 24 6.87 -11.81 25.37
C CYS A 24 6.96 -11.44 26.85
N ASN A 25 7.62 -10.33 27.16
CA ASN A 25 7.70 -9.72 28.48
C ASN A 25 6.92 -8.41 28.56
N SER A 26 6.88 -7.64 27.48
CA SER A 26 6.11 -6.40 27.36
C SER A 26 5.49 -6.24 25.97
N ASP A 27 4.64 -5.22 25.78
CA ASP A 27 3.99 -4.97 24.49
C ASP A 27 5.00 -4.54 23.40
N GLU A 28 6.16 -4.01 23.79
CA GLU A 28 7.28 -3.73 22.88
C GLU A 28 7.79 -5.00 22.19
N ASP A 29 7.80 -6.14 22.89
CA ASP A 29 8.11 -7.44 22.27
C ASP A 29 7.06 -7.85 21.23
N CYS A 30 5.86 -7.25 21.30
CA CYS A 30 4.76 -7.38 20.34
C CYS A 30 4.69 -6.20 19.37
N SER A 31 5.82 -5.51 19.15
CA SER A 31 6.00 -4.39 18.22
C SER A 31 5.04 -3.20 18.46
N LEU A 32 4.41 -3.12 19.64
CA LEU A 32 3.27 -2.24 19.96
C LEU A 32 2.05 -2.40 19.03
N ASN A 33 2.08 -3.36 18.10
CA ASN A 33 0.95 -3.79 17.26
C ASN A 33 0.18 -4.95 17.90
N GLY A 34 0.41 -5.20 19.19
CA GLY A 34 -0.23 -6.22 19.99
C GLY A 34 0.03 -5.96 21.47
N ILE A 35 -0.58 -6.79 22.30
CA ILE A 35 -0.36 -6.78 23.75
C ILE A 35 0.28 -8.08 24.20
N CYS A 36 1.21 -8.00 25.14
CA CYS A 36 1.84 -9.17 25.71
C CYS A 36 0.97 -9.78 26.82
N LYS A 37 0.34 -10.91 26.55
CA LYS A 37 -0.68 -11.48 27.43
C LYS A 37 -0.32 -12.87 27.95
N GLN A 38 -0.63 -13.12 29.23
CA GLN A 38 -0.54 -14.45 29.82
C GLN A 38 -1.65 -15.35 29.23
N LEU A 39 -1.25 -16.47 28.62
CA LEU A 39 -2.12 -17.51 28.06
C LEU A 39 -1.66 -18.86 28.65
N GLY A 40 -2.33 -19.28 29.73
CA GLY A 40 -1.92 -20.46 30.50
C GLY A 40 -0.57 -20.22 31.18
N SER A 41 0.40 -21.11 30.92
CA SER A 41 1.76 -21.03 31.47
C SER A 41 2.73 -20.17 30.64
N LYS A 42 2.31 -19.65 29.48
CA LYS A 42 3.16 -18.85 28.58
C LYS A 42 2.64 -17.41 28.48
N ARG A 43 3.52 -16.48 28.14
CA ARG A 43 3.16 -15.12 27.71
C ARG A 43 3.34 -15.04 26.20
N LEU A 44 2.31 -14.64 25.48
CA LEU A 44 2.32 -14.59 24.01
C LEU A 44 1.76 -13.25 23.55
N CYS A 45 2.20 -12.80 22.38
CA CYS A 45 1.65 -11.63 21.75
C CYS A 45 0.24 -11.90 21.23
N GLN A 46 -0.70 -11.04 21.64
CA GLN A 46 -2.04 -10.98 21.07
C GLN A 46 -2.07 -9.77 20.13
N CYS A 47 -1.98 -10.02 18.82
CA CYS A 47 -1.91 -8.98 17.80
C CYS A 47 -3.22 -8.21 17.62
N ASP A 48 -3.09 -6.93 17.29
CA ASP A 48 -4.20 -6.14 16.79
C ASP A 48 -4.62 -6.61 15.39
N PRO A 49 -5.90 -6.42 15.02
CA PRO A 49 -6.37 -6.80 13.70
C PRO A 49 -5.54 -6.17 12.58
N GLY A 50 -5.17 -6.98 11.59
CA GLY A 50 -4.34 -6.58 10.45
C GLY A 50 -2.83 -6.73 10.68
N TRP A 51 -2.43 -7.19 11.87
CA TRP A 51 -1.06 -7.59 12.19
C TRP A 51 -1.01 -9.06 12.60
N TRP A 52 0.10 -9.73 12.30
CA TRP A 52 0.31 -11.15 12.61
C TRP A 52 1.80 -11.43 12.86
N ASP A 53 2.13 -12.72 12.95
CA ASP A 53 3.40 -13.29 13.41
C ASP A 53 3.51 -13.33 14.95
N ASP A 54 4.50 -14.05 15.47
CA ASP A 54 4.69 -14.29 16.91
C ASP A 54 4.92 -12.99 17.72
N ASP A 55 5.27 -11.89 17.05
CA ASP A 55 5.61 -10.58 17.62
C ASP A 55 4.78 -9.41 17.03
N CYS A 56 3.74 -9.72 16.24
CA CYS A 56 2.86 -8.73 15.60
C CYS A 56 3.59 -7.72 14.68
N GLY A 57 4.80 -8.04 14.22
CA GLY A 57 5.62 -7.16 13.39
C GLY A 57 5.20 -7.11 11.91
N ARG A 58 4.39 -8.07 11.44
CA ARG A 58 4.03 -8.22 10.02
C ARG A 58 2.59 -7.80 9.76
N LEU A 59 2.36 -7.16 8.61
CA LEU A 59 1.02 -6.91 8.08
C LEU A 59 0.39 -8.22 7.61
N ASP A 60 -0.86 -8.44 7.99
CA ASP A 60 -1.68 -9.57 7.53
C ASP A 60 -2.22 -9.26 6.13
N LEU A 61 -1.37 -9.39 5.11
CA LEU A 61 -1.71 -8.99 3.74
C LEU A 61 -2.60 -10.03 3.05
N ALA A 62 -3.84 -9.65 2.74
CA ALA A 62 -4.74 -10.44 1.92
C ALA A 62 -4.37 -10.33 0.43
N PRO A 63 -4.84 -11.24 -0.45
CA PRO A 63 -4.59 -11.14 -1.88
C PRO A 63 -5.12 -9.83 -2.48
N ALA A 64 -4.32 -9.17 -3.32
CA ALA A 64 -4.71 -7.96 -4.04
C ALA A 64 -5.53 -8.29 -5.29
N THR A 65 -6.47 -7.42 -5.66
CA THR A 65 -7.16 -7.55 -6.95
C THR A 65 -6.28 -6.96 -8.06
N ARG A 66 -6.00 -7.75 -9.09
CA ARG A 66 -5.09 -7.35 -10.17
C ARG A 66 -5.64 -6.14 -10.94
N TRP A 67 -4.76 -5.19 -11.27
CA TRP A 67 -5.07 -4.00 -12.08
C TRP A 67 -6.08 -3.00 -11.48
N THR A 68 -6.41 -3.12 -10.19
CA THR A 68 -7.42 -2.24 -9.55
C THR A 68 -6.86 -1.00 -8.87
N GLY A 69 -5.56 -0.91 -8.59
CA GLY A 69 -4.96 0.33 -8.09
C GLY A 69 -4.97 1.45 -9.16
N TYR A 70 -3.89 2.22 -9.26
CA TYR A 70 -3.71 3.14 -10.39
C TYR A 70 -2.61 2.61 -11.31
N ASN A 71 -3.02 1.80 -12.29
CA ASN A 71 -2.14 1.26 -13.32
C ASN A 71 -2.60 1.66 -14.72
N HIS A 72 -1.99 2.72 -15.24
CA HIS A 72 -2.20 3.23 -16.59
C HIS A 72 -0.90 3.20 -17.40
N THR A 73 -0.03 2.23 -17.12
CA THR A 73 1.27 2.07 -17.79
C THR A 73 1.17 1.70 -19.28
N ASN A 74 -0.04 1.34 -19.74
CA ASN A 74 -0.37 1.07 -21.14
C ASN A 74 -0.86 2.32 -21.90
N ALA A 75 -1.10 3.45 -21.23
CA ALA A 75 -1.53 4.68 -21.88
C ALA A 75 -0.46 5.15 -22.88
N SER A 76 -0.89 5.73 -23.99
CA SER A 76 -0.01 6.28 -25.01
C SER A 76 -0.55 7.60 -25.53
N ASP A 77 0.35 8.52 -25.85
CA ASP A 77 0.03 9.81 -26.43
C ASP A 77 1.19 10.22 -27.36
N PRO A 78 0.93 10.87 -28.51
CA PRO A 78 1.99 11.33 -29.41
C PRO A 78 3.02 12.28 -28.78
N SER A 79 2.66 12.96 -27.68
CA SER A 79 3.56 13.84 -26.93
C SER A 79 4.51 13.10 -25.99
N TYR A 80 4.38 11.78 -25.84
CA TYR A 80 5.20 11.02 -24.91
C TYR A 80 6.61 10.79 -25.44
N TYR A 81 7.61 10.94 -24.56
CA TYR A 81 9.00 10.67 -24.90
C TYR A 81 9.37 9.19 -24.83
N ARG A 82 8.57 8.40 -24.10
CA ARG A 82 8.77 6.97 -23.83
C ARG A 82 7.43 6.25 -23.73
N ASP A 83 7.49 4.93 -23.82
CA ASP A 83 6.34 4.02 -23.76
C ASP A 83 5.99 3.59 -22.31
N TYR A 84 6.28 4.43 -21.32
CA TYR A 84 6.02 4.12 -19.90
C TYR A 84 4.62 4.51 -19.44
N GLY A 85 3.81 5.04 -20.36
CA GLY A 85 2.45 5.47 -20.15
C GLY A 85 2.29 6.41 -18.98
N ASN A 86 1.13 6.33 -18.33
CA ASN A 86 0.78 7.09 -17.14
C ASN A 86 1.31 6.38 -15.89
N SER A 87 2.63 6.21 -15.85
CA SER A 87 3.31 5.62 -14.71
C SER A 87 3.05 6.44 -13.44
N SER A 88 2.82 5.74 -12.33
CA SER A 88 2.54 6.36 -11.03
C SER A 88 3.37 5.76 -9.90
N TRP A 89 3.47 6.48 -8.78
CA TRP A 89 4.32 6.07 -7.67
C TRP A 89 3.78 6.46 -6.30
N GLY A 90 3.26 5.46 -5.59
CA GLY A 90 2.66 5.59 -4.27
C GLY A 90 1.45 6.51 -4.27
N GLY A 91 0.96 6.82 -3.08
CA GLY A 91 -0.14 7.78 -2.94
C GLY A 91 -0.86 7.63 -1.62
N THR A 92 -1.87 8.47 -1.43
CA THR A 92 -2.75 8.44 -0.27
C THR A 92 -4.17 8.18 -0.74
N LEU A 93 -4.78 7.14 -0.16
CA LEU A 93 -6.19 6.83 -0.31
C LEU A 93 -6.99 7.60 0.74
N ILE A 94 -8.10 8.21 0.34
CA ILE A 94 -9.04 8.89 1.23
C ILE A 94 -10.47 8.70 0.71
N GLN A 95 -11.42 8.45 1.61
CA GLN A 95 -12.84 8.44 1.27
C GLN A 95 -13.36 9.88 1.18
N ASP A 96 -14.20 10.16 0.19
CA ASP A 96 -14.85 11.47 0.09
C ASP A 96 -15.73 11.71 1.33
N ARG A 97 -15.70 12.94 1.83
CA ARG A 97 -16.42 13.31 3.06
C ARG A 97 -17.91 13.47 2.83
N ASP A 98 -18.29 13.88 1.63
CA ASP A 98 -19.68 14.19 1.26
C ASP A 98 -20.32 13.05 0.45
N ASP A 99 -19.50 12.13 -0.08
CA ASP A 99 -19.94 10.92 -0.77
C ASP A 99 -19.20 9.67 -0.26
N SER A 100 -19.81 8.95 0.67
CA SER A 100 -19.23 7.72 1.23
C SER A 100 -19.01 6.60 0.20
N LYS A 101 -19.49 6.74 -1.04
CA LYS A 101 -19.26 5.76 -2.12
C LYS A 101 -18.06 6.13 -2.99
N LEU A 102 -17.56 7.36 -2.86
CA LEU A 102 -16.45 7.86 -3.65
C LEU A 102 -15.15 7.75 -2.86
N PHE A 103 -14.17 7.10 -3.45
CA PHE A 103 -12.80 7.04 -2.95
C PHE A 103 -11.90 7.84 -3.87
N HIS A 104 -11.04 8.66 -3.27
CA HIS A 104 -9.98 9.40 -3.96
C HIS A 104 -8.64 8.74 -3.68
N LEU A 105 -7.86 8.56 -4.74
CA LEU A 105 -6.45 8.21 -4.64
C LEU A 105 -5.63 9.39 -5.16
N VAL A 106 -4.85 10.01 -4.26
CA VAL A 106 -3.93 11.10 -4.63
C VAL A 106 -2.53 10.53 -4.78
N VAL A 107 -2.02 10.52 -6.02
CA VAL A 107 -0.77 9.81 -6.39
C VAL A 107 0.22 10.74 -7.08
N SER A 108 1.49 10.33 -7.06
CA SER A 108 2.48 10.88 -7.98
C SER A 108 2.28 10.25 -9.36
N GLN A 109 2.17 11.04 -10.41
CA GLN A 109 2.23 10.59 -11.80
C GLN A 109 3.38 11.30 -12.51
N PHE A 110 3.93 10.70 -13.57
CA PHE A 110 5.03 11.26 -14.33
C PHE A 110 4.57 11.81 -15.68
N ALA A 111 4.93 13.06 -15.99
CA ALA A 111 4.54 13.72 -17.23
C ALA A 111 5.22 13.11 -18.46
N HIS A 112 4.63 13.34 -19.65
CA HIS A 112 5.20 13.02 -20.97
C HIS A 112 5.62 11.55 -21.17
N GLY A 113 4.88 10.61 -20.58
CA GLY A 113 5.18 9.18 -20.69
C GLY A 113 6.48 8.78 -20.01
N CYS A 114 7.02 9.61 -19.10
CA CYS A 114 8.18 9.27 -18.31
C CYS A 114 7.84 8.28 -17.19
N GLY A 115 8.88 7.71 -16.59
CA GLY A 115 8.76 6.72 -15.53
C GLY A 115 9.51 7.14 -14.28
N LEU A 116 9.53 6.25 -13.29
CA LEU A 116 10.15 6.50 -11.99
C LEU A 116 11.62 6.93 -12.09
N SER A 117 12.37 6.42 -13.07
CA SER A 117 13.77 6.78 -13.29
C SER A 117 13.99 8.27 -13.60
N GLY A 118 12.96 8.96 -14.13
CA GLY A 118 12.96 10.39 -14.47
C GLY A 118 12.11 11.25 -13.55
N TRP A 119 11.72 10.74 -12.37
CA TRP A 119 10.73 11.37 -11.50
C TRP A 119 11.00 12.84 -11.14
N ARG A 120 12.26 13.26 -11.05
CA ARG A 120 12.63 14.67 -10.90
C ARG A 120 13.07 15.23 -12.25
N PRO A 121 12.37 16.19 -12.88
CA PRO A 121 11.25 16.99 -12.35
C PRO A 121 9.86 16.52 -12.82
N HIS A 122 9.74 15.40 -13.52
CA HIS A 122 8.50 15.01 -14.24
C HIS A 122 7.33 14.64 -13.33
N SER A 123 7.56 14.38 -12.05
CA SER A 123 6.48 14.06 -11.12
C SER A 123 5.54 15.24 -10.92
N PHE A 124 4.25 14.96 -10.92
CA PHE A 124 3.19 15.88 -10.50
C PHE A 124 2.12 15.10 -9.75
N ILE A 125 1.25 15.79 -9.01
CA ILE A 125 0.22 15.16 -8.20
C ILE A 125 -1.09 15.14 -8.97
N ILE A 126 -1.72 13.97 -9.01
CA ILE A 126 -3.07 13.79 -9.55
C ILE A 126 -3.99 13.20 -8.50
N ARG A 127 -5.28 13.44 -8.69
CA ARG A 127 -6.38 12.78 -8.00
C ARG A 127 -7.05 11.84 -8.99
N ALA A 128 -7.20 10.60 -8.57
CA ALA A 128 -7.96 9.56 -9.25
C ALA A 128 -9.15 9.15 -8.37
N GLU A 129 -10.21 8.64 -8.99
CA GLU A 129 -11.45 8.29 -8.32
C GLU A 129 -11.81 6.81 -8.53
N SER A 130 -12.45 6.22 -7.52
CA SER A 130 -13.14 4.94 -7.62
C SER A 130 -14.49 4.99 -6.92
N ARG A 131 -15.51 4.40 -7.55
CA ARG A 131 -16.84 4.16 -6.96
C ARG A 131 -17.10 2.70 -6.63
N THR A 132 -16.22 1.80 -7.07
CA THR A 132 -16.32 0.36 -6.81
C THR A 132 -15.71 -0.03 -5.47
N GLY A 133 -15.04 0.91 -4.79
CA GLY A 133 -14.50 0.74 -3.45
C GLY A 133 -13.00 1.11 -3.37
N PRO A 134 -12.42 0.97 -2.17
CA PRO A 134 -11.06 1.40 -1.87
C PRO A 134 -9.98 0.64 -2.66
N GLN A 135 -10.23 -0.60 -3.09
CA GLN A 135 -9.30 -1.32 -3.98
C GLN A 135 -9.22 -0.75 -5.39
N GLY A 136 -10.27 -0.03 -5.83
CA GLY A 136 -10.42 0.46 -7.20
C GLY A 136 -11.24 -0.47 -8.10
N PRO A 137 -11.13 -0.39 -9.45
CA PRO A 137 -10.20 0.42 -10.24
C PRO A 137 -10.25 1.92 -9.97
N TYR A 138 -9.08 2.59 -10.05
CA TYR A 138 -8.99 4.05 -10.01
C TYR A 138 -8.78 4.64 -11.41
N HIS A 139 -9.58 5.66 -11.71
CA HIS A 139 -9.52 6.40 -12.96
C HIS A 139 -9.07 7.84 -12.71
N TYR A 140 -8.22 8.38 -13.58
CA TYR A 140 -7.79 9.76 -13.51
C TYR A 140 -9.00 10.71 -13.46
N ALA A 141 -8.99 11.65 -12.52
CA ALA A 141 -10.02 12.69 -12.43
C ALA A 141 -9.43 14.09 -12.66
N GLN A 142 -8.27 14.39 -12.08
CA GLN A 142 -7.73 15.75 -12.08
C GLN A 142 -6.22 15.80 -11.78
N SER A 143 -5.50 16.71 -12.42
CA SER A 143 -4.18 17.15 -11.97
C SER A 143 -4.32 18.20 -10.86
N LEU A 144 -3.79 17.91 -9.68
CA LEU A 144 -3.81 18.85 -8.54
C LEU A 144 -2.65 19.83 -8.61
N THR A 145 -1.54 19.43 -9.20
CA THR A 145 -0.33 20.26 -9.31
C THR A 145 0.27 20.20 -10.71
N LYS A 146 1.18 21.14 -10.98
CA LYS A 146 2.15 21.02 -12.08
C LYS A 146 3.34 20.17 -11.62
N SER A 147 4.19 19.81 -12.58
CA SER A 147 5.54 19.34 -12.30
C SER A 147 6.37 20.51 -11.75
N PHE A 148 7.24 20.35 -10.75
CA PHE A 148 7.60 19.16 -10.03
C PHE A 148 6.94 19.12 -8.64
N ARG A 149 6.21 18.05 -8.34
CA ARG A 149 5.70 17.69 -7.00
C ARG A 149 5.67 16.18 -6.87
N HIS A 150 6.05 15.63 -5.72
CA HIS A 150 6.15 14.18 -5.53
C HIS A 150 5.74 13.73 -4.13
N ASN A 151 5.45 12.43 -3.97
CA ASN A 151 5.07 11.78 -2.72
C ASN A 151 3.96 12.50 -1.94
N PRO A 152 2.75 12.62 -2.51
CA PRO A 152 1.69 13.41 -1.92
C PRO A 152 1.13 12.73 -0.67
N TYR A 153 0.93 13.49 0.40
CA TYR A 153 0.13 13.12 1.57
C TYR A 153 -1.07 14.06 1.66
N VAL A 154 -2.28 13.50 1.60
CA VAL A 154 -3.51 14.29 1.73
C VAL A 154 -4.36 13.78 2.89
N PHE A 155 -4.88 14.68 3.69
CA PHE A 155 -5.89 14.36 4.70
C PHE A 155 -6.79 15.57 4.97
N TRP A 156 -7.99 15.31 5.49
CA TRP A 156 -8.84 16.36 6.03
C TRP A 156 -8.39 16.71 7.45
N SER A 157 -8.10 17.99 7.71
CA SER A 157 -7.88 18.53 9.05
C SER A 157 -9.23 19.02 9.61
N PRO A 158 -9.81 18.33 10.62
CA PRO A 158 -11.06 18.79 11.23
C PRO A 158 -10.90 20.11 12.00
N ALA A 159 -9.71 20.34 12.59
CA ALA A 159 -9.38 21.57 13.30
C ALA A 159 -9.44 22.79 12.37
N ASP A 160 -8.83 22.65 11.20
CA ASP A 160 -8.66 23.76 10.24
C ASP A 160 -9.80 23.83 9.21
N LYS A 161 -10.64 22.79 9.18
CA LYS A 161 -11.74 22.60 8.21
C LYS A 161 -11.25 22.68 6.77
N ARG A 162 -10.12 22.04 6.47
CA ARG A 162 -9.47 22.03 5.16
C ARG A 162 -8.82 20.68 4.89
N TYR A 163 -8.74 20.30 3.62
CA TYR A 163 -7.78 19.33 3.14
C TYR A 163 -6.38 19.94 3.14
N LEU A 164 -5.40 19.18 3.62
CA LEU A 164 -3.99 19.55 3.60
C LEU A 164 -3.25 18.57 2.69
N LEU A 165 -2.46 19.10 1.75
CA LEU A 165 -1.66 18.34 0.80
C LEU A 165 -0.17 18.64 1.00
N TYR A 166 0.56 17.67 1.56
CA TYR A 166 2.00 17.73 1.73
C TYR A 166 2.70 17.04 0.57
N THR A 167 3.75 17.65 0.04
CA THR A 167 4.51 17.10 -1.09
C THR A 167 6.00 17.37 -0.96
N ILE A 168 6.79 16.63 -1.74
CA ILE A 168 8.18 16.94 -2.04
C ILE A 168 8.22 17.91 -3.22
N GLY A 169 9.12 18.90 -3.12
CA GLY A 169 9.58 19.69 -4.26
C GLY A 169 8.75 20.94 -4.50
N ALA A 170 9.18 21.70 -5.52
CA ALA A 170 8.55 22.92 -5.99
C ALA A 170 8.40 22.87 -7.51
N ASP A 171 7.46 23.66 -8.03
CA ASP A 171 7.12 23.70 -9.45
C ASP A 171 8.35 23.92 -10.33
N ALA A 172 8.43 23.15 -11.42
CA ALA A 172 9.54 23.17 -12.34
C ALA A 172 9.23 24.02 -13.57
N PRO A 173 10.23 24.72 -14.15
CA PRO A 173 10.02 25.41 -15.40
C PRO A 173 9.85 24.36 -16.51
N GLU A 174 9.07 24.69 -17.53
CA GLU A 174 8.81 23.79 -18.66
C GLU A 174 10.10 23.35 -19.37
N SER A 175 11.13 24.21 -19.38
CA SER A 175 12.45 23.89 -19.94
C SER A 175 13.18 22.73 -19.23
N ALA A 176 12.76 22.36 -18.03
CA ALA A 176 13.28 21.21 -17.30
C ALA A 176 12.59 19.88 -17.69
N LEU A 177 11.52 19.93 -18.48
CA LEU A 177 10.67 18.78 -18.83
C LEU A 177 10.89 18.28 -20.27
N LEU A 178 12.03 18.58 -20.88
CA LEU A 178 12.29 18.33 -22.31
C LEU A 178 12.65 16.87 -22.65
N SER A 179 12.92 16.03 -21.64
CA SER A 179 13.27 14.62 -21.82
C SER A 179 13.10 13.87 -20.51
N CYS A 180 12.88 12.56 -20.52
CA CYS A 180 12.77 11.73 -19.30
C CYS A 180 14.07 11.54 -18.50
N LYS A 181 15.02 12.48 -18.56
CA LYS A 181 16.23 12.47 -17.73
C LYS A 181 15.92 13.05 -16.35
N SER A 182 16.45 12.38 -15.33
CA SER A 182 16.35 12.86 -13.96
C SER A 182 17.36 13.98 -13.68
N VAL A 183 16.99 14.90 -12.79
CA VAL A 183 17.88 15.95 -12.26
C VAL A 183 18.39 15.55 -10.88
N SER A 184 19.69 15.70 -10.65
CA SER A 184 20.32 15.38 -9.35
C SER A 184 19.79 16.27 -8.23
N LYS A 185 19.87 15.78 -6.99
CA LYS A 185 19.43 16.54 -5.80
C LYS A 185 20.28 17.80 -5.56
N ASP A 186 21.53 17.79 -6.01
CA ASP A 186 22.44 18.94 -5.86
C ASP A 186 22.03 20.11 -6.74
N ASN A 187 21.48 19.82 -7.93
CA ASN A 187 20.96 20.83 -8.85
C ASN A 187 19.52 21.24 -8.51
N TRP A 188 18.78 20.36 -7.83
CA TRP A 188 17.39 20.58 -7.45
C TRP A 188 17.10 19.94 -6.09
N PRO A 189 17.38 20.63 -4.98
CA PRO A 189 17.20 20.08 -3.65
C PRO A 189 15.73 19.82 -3.35
N ASN A 190 15.49 18.77 -2.57
CA ASN A 190 14.15 18.48 -2.06
C ASN A 190 13.79 19.44 -0.93
N ASN A 191 12.53 19.83 -0.90
CA ASN A 191 11.89 20.47 0.23
C ASN A 191 10.56 19.77 0.49
N ILE A 192 10.06 19.89 1.72
CA ILE A 192 8.68 19.52 2.05
C ILE A 192 7.86 20.80 2.06
N SER A 193 6.73 20.76 1.36
CA SER A 193 5.80 21.88 1.27
C SER A 193 4.35 21.43 1.47
N VAL A 194 3.48 22.36 1.86
CA VAL A 194 2.06 22.12 2.09
C VAL A 194 1.20 23.08 1.27
N SER A 195 0.04 22.61 0.83
CA SER A 195 -1.05 23.40 0.27
C SER A 195 -2.36 23.01 0.96
N ALA A 196 -3.34 23.91 0.98
CA ALA A 196 -4.63 23.68 1.61
C ALA A 196 -5.80 23.99 0.67
N ALA A 197 -6.91 23.26 0.82
CA ALA A 197 -8.15 23.48 0.08
C ALA A 197 -9.37 23.14 0.94
N ASP A 198 -10.50 23.79 0.70
CA ASP A 198 -11.74 23.48 1.42
C ASP A 198 -12.38 22.17 0.89
N ASP A 199 -12.10 21.81 -0.37
CA ASP A 199 -12.51 20.57 -1.03
C ASP A 199 -11.28 19.88 -1.64
N ILE A 200 -11.26 18.55 -1.67
CA ILE A 200 -10.16 17.77 -2.25
C ILE A 200 -9.95 18.02 -3.76
N ARG A 201 -10.98 18.56 -4.43
CA ARG A 201 -10.97 19.01 -5.84
C ARG A 201 -10.31 20.38 -6.03
N GLY A 202 -10.00 21.07 -4.93
CA GLY A 202 -9.49 22.43 -4.92
C GLY A 202 -10.60 23.49 -4.93
N PRO A 203 -10.26 24.76 -5.24
CA PRO A 203 -8.92 25.24 -5.59
C PRO A 203 -7.93 25.09 -4.42
N TRP A 204 -6.71 24.71 -4.74
CA TRP A 204 -5.61 24.57 -3.79
C TRP A 204 -4.88 25.90 -3.61
N SER A 205 -4.51 26.24 -2.37
CA SER A 205 -3.67 27.41 -2.09
C SER A 205 -2.29 27.27 -2.74
N PRO A 206 -1.55 28.37 -2.96
CA PRO A 206 -0.12 28.28 -3.24
C PRO A 206 0.58 27.41 -2.19
N PHE A 207 1.58 26.64 -2.62
CA PHE A 207 2.36 25.81 -1.71
C PHE A 207 3.31 26.68 -0.87
N GLU A 208 3.37 26.38 0.43
CA GLU A 208 4.32 26.96 1.36
C GLU A 208 5.41 25.94 1.68
N ILE A 209 6.67 26.35 1.58
CA ILE A 209 7.82 25.50 1.93
C ILE A 209 7.95 25.47 3.45
N LEU A 210 7.97 24.27 4.02
CA LEU A 210 8.01 24.04 5.47
C LEU A 210 9.43 23.81 5.96
N ILE A 211 10.12 22.83 5.36
CA ILE A 211 11.48 22.41 5.74
C ILE A 211 12.28 21.95 4.52
N ASN A 212 13.60 22.08 4.60
CA ASN A 212 14.50 21.36 3.70
C ASN A 212 14.50 19.88 4.09
N GLY A 213 14.22 19.00 3.14
CA GLY A 213 14.02 17.58 3.41
C GLY A 213 13.15 16.92 2.35
N THR A 214 12.93 15.62 2.52
CA THR A 214 12.14 14.81 1.60
C THR A 214 11.28 13.82 2.36
N ASN A 215 10.39 13.15 1.64
CA ASN A 215 9.57 12.05 2.13
C ASN A 215 8.69 12.48 3.32
N PRO A 216 7.78 13.47 3.12
CA PRO A 216 6.92 13.95 4.19
C PRO A 216 6.02 12.83 4.70
N ALA A 217 5.76 12.78 6.00
CA ALA A 217 4.81 11.90 6.64
C ALA A 217 4.10 12.65 7.77
N PRO A 218 3.18 13.57 7.42
CA PRO A 218 2.42 14.35 8.39
C PRO A 218 1.39 13.46 9.11
N TRP A 219 1.16 13.76 10.38
CA TRP A 219 0.11 13.18 11.20
C TRP A 219 -0.56 14.27 12.05
N PRO A 220 -1.86 14.55 11.86
CA PRO A 220 -2.57 15.50 12.71
C PRO A 220 -2.74 14.95 14.12
N LEU A 221 -2.53 15.80 15.13
CA LEU A 221 -2.73 15.43 16.54
C LEU A 221 -4.17 15.52 17.00
N TRP A 222 -5.05 16.07 16.15
CA TRP A 222 -6.46 16.24 16.39
C TRP A 222 -7.13 14.95 16.91
N SER A 223 -8.01 15.11 17.89
CA SER A 223 -8.94 14.12 18.37
C SER A 223 -10.26 14.78 18.79
N ARG A 224 -11.29 13.97 19.07
CA ARG A 224 -12.57 14.51 19.59
C ARG A 224 -12.41 15.22 20.96
N HIS A 225 -11.43 14.80 21.75
CA HIS A 225 -11.15 15.35 23.09
C HIS A 225 -10.18 16.52 23.08
N ASP A 226 -9.30 16.57 22.07
CA ASP A 226 -8.31 17.62 21.87
C ASP A 226 -8.32 18.04 20.41
N GLN A 227 -9.03 19.13 20.13
CA GLN A 227 -9.29 19.62 18.77
C GLN A 227 -8.16 20.53 18.25
N THR A 228 -6.92 20.25 18.65
CA THR A 228 -5.73 20.99 18.22
C THR A 228 -5.51 20.92 16.71
N SER A 229 -4.93 22.00 16.15
CA SER A 229 -4.39 22.06 14.78
C SER A 229 -2.95 21.57 14.68
N GLU A 230 -2.37 21.09 15.78
CA GLU A 230 -0.99 20.62 15.81
C GLU A 230 -0.74 19.45 14.85
N ILE A 231 0.38 19.53 14.15
CA ILE A 231 0.83 18.51 13.20
C ILE A 231 2.20 18.00 13.64
N ILE A 232 2.34 16.68 13.70
CA ILE A 232 3.64 16.02 13.68
C ILE A 232 4.00 15.74 12.23
N LEU A 233 5.24 16.00 11.85
CA LEU A 233 5.76 15.69 10.53
C LEU A 233 7.02 14.84 10.70
N ALA A 234 6.98 13.58 10.28
CA ALA A 234 8.20 12.84 10.01
C ALA A 234 8.70 13.14 8.59
N ALA A 235 10.01 13.22 8.44
CA ALA A 235 10.71 13.28 7.17
C ALA A 235 11.65 12.06 7.05
N GLU A 236 12.36 11.96 5.92
CA GLU A 236 13.42 10.96 5.68
C GLU A 236 14.27 10.67 6.93
N ASP A 237 14.65 9.40 7.10
CA ASP A 237 15.40 8.90 8.25
C ASP A 237 14.70 9.06 9.61
N LEU A 238 13.37 9.19 9.60
CA LEU A 238 12.54 9.38 10.80
C LEU A 238 12.99 10.63 11.61
N ASN A 239 13.34 11.71 10.91
CA ASN A 239 13.49 13.03 11.52
C ASN A 239 12.11 13.60 11.78
N ILE A 240 11.79 13.88 13.04
CA ILE A 240 10.44 14.27 13.47
C ILE A 240 10.42 15.73 13.87
N TYR A 241 9.41 16.43 13.37
CA TYR A 241 9.13 17.83 13.60
C TYR A 241 7.72 18.01 14.17
N SER A 242 7.49 19.10 14.88
CA SER A 242 6.16 19.54 15.33
C SER A 242 5.88 20.98 14.91
N ALA A 243 4.62 21.28 14.63
CA ALA A 243 4.13 22.63 14.41
C ALA A 243 2.78 22.82 15.08
N ALA A 244 2.53 24.03 15.60
CA ALA A 244 1.25 24.40 16.24
C ALA A 244 0.06 24.41 15.26
N HIS A 245 0.34 24.53 13.96
CA HIS A 245 -0.61 24.56 12.86
C HIS A 245 0.14 24.27 11.55
N TYR A 246 -0.55 23.81 10.50
CA TYR A 246 0.08 23.32 9.26
C TYR A 246 0.92 24.38 8.52
N ASP A 247 0.55 25.66 8.62
CA ASP A 247 1.22 26.80 7.99
C ASP A 247 2.23 27.52 8.92
N LYS A 248 2.56 26.89 10.06
CA LYS A 248 3.50 27.45 11.04
C LYS A 248 4.84 26.74 10.99
N LYS A 249 5.81 27.33 11.67
CA LYS A 249 7.17 26.80 11.72
C LYS A 249 7.20 25.40 12.31
N TYR A 250 7.79 24.47 11.56
CA TYR A 250 8.11 23.13 12.03
C TYR A 250 9.43 23.14 12.82
N THR A 251 9.37 22.65 14.06
CA THR A 251 10.52 22.55 14.96
C THR A 251 10.91 21.09 15.11
N HIS A 252 12.19 20.78 14.88
CA HIS A 252 12.73 19.44 15.06
C HIS A 252 12.65 19.01 16.53
N ILE A 253 12.12 17.81 16.81
CA ILE A 253 11.91 17.29 18.16
C ILE A 253 12.52 15.92 18.41
N SER A 254 12.82 15.13 17.38
CA SER A 254 13.38 13.78 17.53
C SER A 254 14.05 13.31 16.25
N THR A 255 15.09 12.50 16.39
CA THR A 255 15.77 11.78 15.30
C THR A 255 15.81 10.31 15.67
N ALA A 256 15.84 9.43 14.66
CA ALA A 256 16.14 8.02 14.86
C ALA A 256 17.40 7.83 15.74
N PRO A 257 17.35 6.94 16.76
CA PRO A 257 18.51 6.67 17.62
C PRO A 257 19.58 5.77 16.98
N TRP A 258 19.32 5.24 15.77
CA TRP A 258 20.22 4.35 15.04
C TRP A 258 20.91 5.06 13.87
N ASN A 259 21.94 4.42 13.32
CA ASN A 259 22.63 4.91 12.13
C ASN A 259 21.77 4.70 10.88
N THR A 260 21.33 5.80 10.26
CA THR A 260 20.51 5.80 9.04
C THR A 260 21.32 5.94 7.74
N SER A 261 22.66 5.95 7.84
CA SER A 261 23.52 6.05 6.65
C SER A 261 23.26 4.92 5.66
N ASP A 262 23.53 5.19 4.38
CA ASP A 262 23.40 4.19 3.32
C ASP A 262 24.12 2.88 3.68
N TYR A 263 23.52 1.76 3.28
CA TYR A 263 24.02 0.40 3.49
C TYR A 263 24.12 -0.06 4.95
N GLN A 264 23.50 0.65 5.90
CA GLN A 264 23.40 0.19 7.31
C GLN A 264 22.12 -0.66 7.53
N PRO A 265 22.09 -1.55 8.55
CA PRO A 265 20.92 -2.41 8.85
C PRO A 265 19.58 -1.67 8.97
N TYR A 266 19.62 -0.41 9.39
CA TYR A 266 18.45 0.43 9.62
C TYR A 266 18.19 1.44 8.51
N TRP A 267 18.81 1.25 7.33
CA TRP A 267 18.67 2.13 6.18
C TRP A 267 17.26 2.02 5.60
N ALA A 268 16.42 3.02 5.89
CA ALA A 268 15.06 3.08 5.42
C ALA A 268 14.67 4.51 5.04
N GLU A 269 13.82 4.65 4.03
CA GLU A 269 13.28 5.92 3.55
C GLU A 269 11.74 5.90 3.55
N ASP A 270 11.12 6.96 3.02
CA ASP A 270 9.68 7.01 2.79
C ASP A 270 8.81 6.67 4.02
N PRO A 271 8.96 7.38 5.15
CA PRO A 271 8.16 7.08 6.33
C PRO A 271 6.66 7.28 6.05
N PHE A 272 5.86 6.52 6.77
CA PHE A 272 4.42 6.72 6.98
C PHE A 272 4.16 6.63 8.48
N LEU A 273 3.89 7.77 9.10
CA LEU A 273 3.74 7.92 10.54
C LEU A 273 2.27 7.80 10.95
N TRP A 274 1.97 7.14 12.07
CA TRP A 274 0.66 7.21 12.71
C TRP A 274 0.74 7.05 14.24
N ARG A 275 -0.35 7.43 14.92
CA ARG A 275 -0.57 7.17 16.35
C ARG A 275 -1.71 6.18 16.51
N ASP A 276 -1.48 5.05 17.18
CA ASP A 276 -2.48 4.02 17.42
C ASP A 276 -3.54 4.45 18.46
N LYS A 277 -4.58 3.64 18.63
CA LYS A 277 -5.67 3.86 19.60
C LYS A 277 -5.21 3.85 21.08
N ARG A 278 -4.02 3.31 21.37
CA ARG A 278 -3.41 3.28 22.71
C ARG A 278 -2.45 4.45 22.93
N GLY A 279 -2.26 5.32 21.93
CA GLY A 279 -1.36 6.46 21.99
C GLY A 279 0.09 6.14 21.63
N ASN A 280 0.40 4.91 21.21
CA ASN A 280 1.73 4.56 20.71
C ASN A 280 1.92 5.13 19.31
N TRP A 281 3.16 5.43 18.97
CA TRP A 281 3.59 5.95 17.69
C TRP A 281 4.23 4.85 16.86
N HIS A 282 3.97 4.88 15.56
CA HIS A 282 4.51 3.93 14.63
C HIS A 282 4.91 4.62 13.33
N ALA A 283 5.87 4.03 12.64
CA ALA A 283 6.16 4.33 11.25
C ALA A 283 6.33 3.06 10.43
N LEU A 284 5.86 3.08 9.18
CA LEU A 284 6.34 2.19 8.14
C LEU A 284 7.36 2.94 7.31
N GLY A 285 8.30 2.23 6.70
CA GLY A 285 9.24 2.81 5.74
C GLY A 285 9.57 1.83 4.63
N HIS A 286 10.15 2.33 3.56
CA HIS A 286 10.82 1.51 2.57
C HIS A 286 12.20 1.10 3.12
N TRP A 287 12.40 -0.20 3.37
CA TRP A 287 13.63 -0.78 3.88
C TRP A 287 14.51 -1.32 2.75
N MET A 288 15.75 -0.84 2.69
CA MET A 288 16.78 -1.26 1.74
C MET A 288 17.48 -2.57 2.16
N ILE A 289 16.78 -3.47 2.86
CA ILE A 289 17.36 -4.65 3.53
C ILE A 289 18.11 -5.58 2.57
N ASP A 290 17.59 -5.78 1.37
CA ASP A 290 18.15 -6.65 0.34
C ASP A 290 19.54 -6.17 -0.11
N ILE A 291 19.72 -4.86 -0.16
CA ILE A 291 21.01 -4.24 -0.44
C ILE A 291 21.97 -4.47 0.73
N VAL A 292 21.48 -4.28 1.95
CA VAL A 292 22.30 -4.36 3.18
C VAL A 292 22.73 -5.80 3.48
N GLU A 293 21.83 -6.76 3.37
CA GLU A 293 22.08 -8.15 3.72
C GLU A 293 22.71 -8.95 2.58
N ASN A 294 22.35 -8.65 1.33
CA ASN A 294 22.69 -9.51 0.18
C ASN A 294 23.49 -8.79 -0.91
N GLY A 295 23.68 -7.47 -0.83
CA GLY A 295 24.34 -6.70 -1.89
C GLY A 295 23.54 -6.64 -3.20
N LEU A 296 22.22 -6.87 -3.13
CA LEU A 296 21.31 -6.90 -4.28
C LEU A 296 20.38 -5.68 -4.24
N LYS A 297 20.01 -5.12 -5.40
CA LYS A 297 19.13 -3.94 -5.47
C LYS A 297 17.62 -4.24 -5.46
N TYR A 298 17.29 -5.52 -5.39
CA TYR A 298 15.94 -6.04 -5.23
C TYR A 298 15.99 -7.42 -4.53
N PRO A 299 14.88 -7.86 -3.93
CA PRO A 299 13.62 -7.13 -3.82
C PRO A 299 13.55 -6.30 -2.53
N ARG A 300 13.16 -5.02 -2.64
CA ARG A 300 13.11 -4.08 -1.51
C ARG A 300 11.77 -4.09 -0.79
N VAL A 301 11.77 -3.98 0.53
CA VAL A 301 10.63 -4.36 1.40
C VAL A 301 10.25 -3.28 2.41
N GLY A 302 9.32 -3.58 3.32
CA GLY A 302 8.83 -2.65 4.34
C GLY A 302 9.54 -2.76 5.69
N ALA A 303 9.97 -1.63 6.27
CA ALA A 303 10.38 -1.52 7.66
C ALA A 303 9.19 -1.18 8.57
N HIS A 304 9.29 -1.54 9.85
CA HIS A 304 8.42 -1.05 10.92
C HIS A 304 9.25 -0.43 12.04
N MET A 305 8.83 0.75 12.48
CA MET A 305 9.38 1.45 13.63
C MET A 305 8.26 1.79 14.61
N TYR A 306 8.54 1.80 15.90
CA TYR A 306 7.53 2.10 16.91
C TYR A 306 8.12 2.74 18.18
N ALA A 307 7.29 3.49 18.91
CA ALA A 307 7.63 4.15 20.16
C ALA A 307 6.39 4.39 21.01
N ARG A 308 6.54 4.51 22.34
CA ARG A 308 5.42 4.94 23.20
C ARG A 308 5.16 6.44 23.18
N SER A 309 6.16 7.22 22.82
CA SER A 309 6.07 8.67 22.67
C SER A 309 6.67 9.08 21.33
N VAL A 310 6.17 10.17 20.75
CA VAL A 310 6.69 10.73 19.50
C VAL A 310 8.16 11.13 19.61
N THR A 311 8.62 11.48 20.82
CA THR A 311 10.01 11.82 21.12
C THR A 311 10.89 10.59 21.39
N GLY A 312 10.31 9.38 21.38
CA GLY A 312 10.98 8.12 21.64
C GLY A 312 10.89 7.61 23.08
N PRO A 313 11.68 6.58 23.44
CA PRO A 313 12.65 5.90 22.58
C PRO A 313 11.95 5.21 21.40
N TRP A 314 12.55 5.34 20.22
CA TRP A 314 12.10 4.66 19.01
C TRP A 314 12.83 3.33 18.84
N HIS A 315 12.10 2.33 18.35
CA HIS A 315 12.59 1.00 18.02
C HIS A 315 12.46 0.78 16.52
N PHE A 316 13.46 0.15 15.91
CA PHE A 316 13.39 -0.34 14.53
C PHE A 316 13.29 -1.87 14.58
N LYS A 317 12.26 -2.43 13.96
CA LYS A 317 12.09 -3.87 13.88
C LYS A 317 12.98 -4.43 12.77
N LEU A 318 13.98 -5.24 13.12
CA LEU A 318 14.83 -5.97 12.17
C LEU A 318 14.10 -7.21 11.62
N GLN A 319 12.91 -6.98 11.08
CA GLN A 319 12.04 -7.94 10.40
C GLN A 319 11.09 -7.13 9.50
N GLU A 320 10.84 -7.61 8.29
CA GLU A 320 10.07 -6.85 7.33
C GLU A 320 8.57 -6.86 7.68
N ALA A 321 7.96 -5.67 7.67
CA ALA A 321 6.53 -5.51 7.91
C ALA A 321 5.68 -6.06 6.75
N PHE A 322 6.23 -5.99 5.54
CA PHE A 322 5.70 -6.58 4.33
C PHE A 322 6.86 -6.88 3.38
N ASN A 323 6.73 -7.90 2.55
CA ASN A 323 7.74 -8.27 1.55
C ASN A 323 7.33 -7.85 0.13
N SER A 324 8.15 -8.19 -0.86
CA SER A 324 7.92 -7.79 -2.26
C SER A 324 7.05 -8.76 -3.06
N THR A 325 6.55 -9.83 -2.45
CA THR A 325 5.64 -10.76 -3.10
C THR A 325 4.20 -10.35 -2.84
N VAL A 326 3.43 -10.23 -3.91
CA VAL A 326 2.00 -9.93 -3.87
C VAL A 326 1.25 -11.16 -4.36
N ASN A 327 0.41 -11.72 -3.50
CA ASN A 327 -0.58 -12.71 -3.90
C ASN A 327 -1.79 -11.99 -4.50
N PHE A 328 -2.38 -12.56 -5.55
CA PHE A 328 -3.54 -11.99 -6.23
C PHE A 328 -4.78 -12.86 -6.03
N THR A 329 -5.95 -12.24 -6.17
CA THR A 329 -7.25 -12.91 -6.06
C THR A 329 -7.49 -13.99 -7.12
N ASP A 330 -6.77 -13.95 -8.24
CA ASP A 330 -6.77 -14.96 -9.30
C ASP A 330 -5.93 -16.22 -8.95
N GLY A 331 -5.40 -16.30 -7.73
CA GLY A 331 -4.57 -17.41 -7.25
C GLY A 331 -3.10 -17.33 -7.67
N THR A 332 -2.72 -16.35 -8.49
CA THR A 332 -1.33 -16.13 -8.88
C THR A 332 -0.59 -15.26 -7.86
N PHE A 333 0.73 -15.18 -8.00
CA PHE A 333 1.56 -14.26 -7.24
C PHE A 333 2.57 -13.57 -8.14
N GLN A 334 3.11 -12.45 -7.66
CA GLN A 334 4.18 -11.74 -8.34
C GLN A 334 5.19 -11.23 -7.31
N THR A 335 6.47 -11.53 -7.52
CA THR A 335 7.56 -10.83 -6.86
C THR A 335 7.84 -9.54 -7.61
N LEU A 336 8.02 -8.44 -6.88
CA LEU A 336 8.25 -7.10 -7.41
C LEU A 336 9.72 -6.69 -7.33
N ASN A 337 10.19 -5.88 -8.28
CA ASN A 337 11.52 -5.28 -8.25
C ASN A 337 11.62 -4.24 -7.12
N ARG A 338 10.58 -3.40 -7.02
CA ARG A 338 10.46 -2.36 -6.00
C ARG A 338 9.04 -2.37 -5.44
N ARG A 339 8.92 -2.20 -4.12
CA ARG A 339 7.66 -2.01 -3.42
C ARG A 339 7.89 -1.00 -2.30
N GLU A 340 7.57 0.26 -2.58
CA GLU A 340 8.03 1.40 -1.77
C GLU A 340 6.89 2.36 -1.44
N ARG A 341 7.21 3.46 -0.72
CA ARG A 341 6.25 4.47 -0.26
C ARG A 341 5.01 3.86 0.44
N PRO A 342 5.21 3.00 1.46
CA PRO A 342 4.09 2.36 2.12
C PRO A 342 3.19 3.39 2.78
N LYS A 343 1.88 3.28 2.60
CA LYS A 343 0.88 4.00 3.40
C LYS A 343 -0.28 3.09 3.72
N ILE A 344 -0.88 3.29 4.88
CA ILE A 344 -2.05 2.54 5.30
C ILE A 344 -3.29 3.42 5.25
N PHE A 345 -4.36 2.89 4.68
CA PHE A 345 -5.72 3.40 4.91
C PHE A 345 -6.35 2.65 6.08
N PHE A 346 -6.79 3.39 7.10
CA PHE A 346 -7.39 2.86 8.32
C PHE A 346 -8.92 3.00 8.30
N ASP A 347 -9.61 2.15 9.06
CA ASP A 347 -10.99 2.42 9.48
C ASP A 347 -11.03 3.41 10.65
N ASP A 348 -12.25 3.79 11.08
CA ASP A 348 -12.47 4.71 12.20
C ASP A 348 -11.90 4.20 13.54
N ASP A 349 -11.67 2.88 13.68
CA ASP A 349 -11.08 2.25 14.87
C ASP A 349 -9.54 2.22 14.83
N MET A 350 -8.91 2.87 13.84
CA MET A 350 -7.48 2.75 13.55
C MET A 350 -7.06 1.31 13.19
N THR A 351 -7.97 0.51 12.64
CA THR A 351 -7.64 -0.80 12.08
C THR A 351 -7.15 -0.65 10.64
N PRO A 352 -5.96 -1.17 10.28
CA PRO A 352 -5.46 -1.10 8.92
C PRO A 352 -6.37 -1.90 7.97
N LEU A 353 -6.76 -1.28 6.85
CA LEU A 353 -7.62 -1.91 5.83
C LEU A 353 -6.90 -2.15 4.51
N TYR A 354 -6.04 -1.22 4.08
CA TYR A 354 -5.33 -1.32 2.80
C TYR A 354 -3.92 -0.75 2.92
N LEU A 355 -2.96 -1.45 2.31
CA LEU A 355 -1.59 -1.00 2.08
C LEU A 355 -1.50 -0.44 0.66
N ILE A 356 -1.01 0.79 0.54
CA ILE A 356 -0.74 1.46 -0.72
C ILE A 356 0.77 1.50 -0.93
N ASN A 357 1.24 1.11 -2.11
CA ASN A 357 2.65 1.17 -2.50
C ASN A 357 2.83 1.67 -3.94
N GLY A 358 3.96 2.31 -4.21
CA GLY A 358 4.51 2.37 -5.56
C GLY A 358 5.23 1.07 -5.88
N VAL A 359 4.94 0.47 -7.04
CA VAL A 359 5.51 -0.83 -7.41
C VAL A 359 6.11 -0.83 -8.81
N GLN A 360 7.17 -1.62 -8.98
CA GLN A 360 7.74 -1.97 -10.28
C GLN A 360 7.77 -3.48 -10.43
N ASP A 361 7.35 -3.96 -11.60
CA ASP A 361 7.46 -5.36 -11.94
C ASP A 361 8.94 -5.78 -12.03
N MET A 362 9.21 -7.07 -11.84
CA MET A 362 10.55 -7.62 -11.99
C MET A 362 11.11 -7.33 -13.38
N ASN A 363 12.41 -7.02 -13.44
CA ASN A 363 13.14 -6.66 -14.66
C ASN A 363 12.66 -5.36 -15.34
N VAL A 364 11.82 -4.56 -14.68
CA VAL A 364 11.37 -3.24 -15.15
C VAL A 364 12.06 -2.13 -14.34
N THR A 365 12.59 -1.11 -15.02
CA THR A 365 13.36 -0.02 -14.39
C THR A 365 12.64 1.32 -14.35
N SER A 366 11.67 1.56 -15.24
CA SER A 366 11.01 2.88 -15.38
C SER A 366 9.49 2.82 -15.29
N LYS A 367 8.84 1.84 -15.93
CA LYS A 367 7.38 1.67 -15.78
C LYS A 367 7.08 1.34 -14.32
N SER A 368 6.01 1.94 -13.81
CA SER A 368 5.62 1.80 -12.41
C SER A 368 4.15 2.14 -12.23
N TYR A 369 3.53 1.57 -11.20
CA TYR A 369 2.14 1.85 -10.88
C TYR A 369 1.90 1.84 -9.38
N THR A 370 0.73 2.30 -8.96
CA THR A 370 0.32 2.30 -7.57
C THR A 370 -0.56 1.09 -7.31
N LEU A 371 -0.12 0.22 -6.40
CA LEU A 371 -0.84 -0.97 -5.97
C LEU A 371 -1.56 -0.68 -4.65
N ILE A 372 -2.76 -1.24 -4.51
CA ILE A 372 -3.53 -1.24 -3.27
C ILE A 372 -3.76 -2.72 -2.89
N GLN A 373 -3.29 -3.12 -1.73
CA GLN A 373 -3.43 -4.49 -1.22
C GLN A 373 -4.23 -4.49 0.08
N PRO A 374 -5.29 -5.32 0.21
CA PRO A 374 -6.06 -5.36 1.45
C PRO A 374 -5.28 -5.96 2.62
N ILE A 375 -5.63 -5.53 3.83
CA ILE A 375 -5.04 -5.94 5.11
C ILE A 375 -6.12 -6.61 5.98
N GLY A 376 -5.80 -7.80 6.50
CA GLY A 376 -6.63 -8.62 7.35
C GLY A 376 -7.92 -9.07 6.67
N THR A 377 -9.00 -9.07 7.44
CA THR A 377 -10.34 -9.47 6.97
C THR A 377 -11.37 -8.35 7.04
N ARG A 378 -11.09 -7.26 7.77
CA ARG A 378 -12.03 -6.14 7.94
C ARG A 378 -12.30 -5.37 6.66
N TRP A 379 -11.32 -5.33 5.75
CA TRP A 379 -11.45 -4.67 4.44
C TRP A 379 -12.69 -5.12 3.65
N LYS A 380 -13.12 -6.38 3.82
CA LYS A 380 -14.29 -6.93 3.12
C LYS A 380 -15.55 -6.10 3.38
N ARG A 381 -15.74 -5.61 4.61
CA ARG A 381 -16.91 -4.79 4.97
C ARG A 381 -16.92 -3.47 4.21
N GLN A 382 -15.77 -2.80 4.13
CA GLN A 382 -15.63 -1.55 3.40
C GLN A 382 -15.83 -1.74 1.89
N GLN A 383 -15.28 -2.83 1.34
CA GLN A 383 -15.43 -3.17 -0.07
C GLN A 383 -16.89 -3.48 -0.43
N THR A 384 -17.56 -4.34 0.35
CA THR A 384 -18.96 -4.72 0.10
C THR A 384 -19.90 -3.54 0.22
N ALA A 385 -19.73 -2.67 1.22
CA ALA A 385 -20.55 -1.46 1.37
C ALA A 385 -20.47 -0.54 0.13
N ALA A 386 -19.29 -0.41 -0.49
CA ALA A 386 -19.13 0.35 -1.73
C ALA A 386 -19.85 -0.31 -2.92
N ILE A 387 -19.77 -1.64 -3.05
CA ILE A 387 -20.35 -2.39 -4.18
C ILE A 387 -21.88 -2.47 -4.09
N GLU A 388 -22.44 -2.93 -2.95
CA GLU A 388 -23.89 -3.08 -2.77
C GLU A 388 -24.60 -1.76 -3.05
N SER A 389 -24.02 -0.67 -2.54
CA SER A 389 -24.59 0.66 -2.70
C SER A 389 -24.47 1.21 -4.13
N THR A 390 -23.60 0.66 -4.98
CA THR A 390 -23.49 0.97 -6.41
C THR A 390 -24.53 0.21 -7.24
N LEU A 391 -24.81 -1.05 -6.88
CA LEU A 391 -25.82 -1.88 -7.54
C LEU A 391 -27.25 -1.34 -7.31
N PHE A 392 -27.55 -0.89 -6.09
CA PHE A 392 -28.84 -0.24 -5.78
C PHE A 392 -29.12 1.01 -6.62
N PHE A 393 -28.10 1.85 -6.87
CA PHE A 393 -28.26 3.04 -7.73
C PHE A 393 -28.52 2.68 -9.20
N HIS A 394 -27.93 1.59 -9.71
CA HIS A 394 -28.21 1.14 -11.07
C HIS A 394 -29.64 0.58 -11.19
N SER A 395 -30.16 -0.09 -10.16
CA SER A 395 -31.54 -0.59 -10.17
C SER A 395 -32.59 0.53 -10.09
N GLU A 396 -32.32 1.61 -9.34
CA GLU A 396 -33.22 2.77 -9.25
C GLU A 396 -33.22 3.59 -10.55
N ASN A 397 -32.07 3.78 -11.20
CA ASN A 397 -32.04 4.45 -12.50
C ASN A 397 -32.71 3.62 -13.62
N MET A 398 -32.69 2.28 -13.50
CA MET A 398 -33.43 1.42 -14.43
C MET A 398 -34.94 1.43 -14.17
N SER A 399 -35.41 1.67 -12.93
CA SER A 399 -36.84 1.80 -12.63
C SER A 399 -37.41 3.16 -13.02
N GLU A 400 -36.63 4.25 -12.94
CA GLU A 400 -37.02 5.56 -13.50
C GLU A 400 -37.04 5.55 -15.04
N ALA A 401 -36.12 4.85 -15.70
CA ALA A 401 -36.17 4.67 -17.16
C ALA A 401 -37.30 3.75 -17.65
N GLY A 402 -37.97 3.02 -16.74
CA GLY A 402 -39.09 2.11 -17.02
C GLY A 402 -40.49 2.76 -16.90
N SER A 403 -40.57 4.03 -16.51
CA SER A 403 -41.84 4.74 -16.30
C SER A 403 -42.17 5.67 -17.47
N ILE A 404 -42.38 5.10 -18.67
CA ILE A 404 -43.06 5.82 -19.76
C ILE A 404 -44.54 5.50 -19.65
N ASP A 405 -45.33 6.54 -19.32
CA ASP A 405 -46.78 6.52 -19.28
C ASP A 405 -47.38 5.94 -20.57
N LEU A 406 -48.07 4.81 -20.43
CA LEU A 406 -49.03 4.33 -21.42
C LEU A 406 -50.32 5.12 -21.28
N LEU A 407 -50.37 6.30 -21.90
CA LEU A 407 -51.64 6.94 -22.27
C LEU A 407 -51.85 6.84 -23.77
N SER A 408 -52.96 6.20 -24.12
CA SER A 408 -53.48 6.00 -25.46
C SER A 408 -53.77 7.33 -26.16
N ASP A 409 -53.31 7.49 -27.40
CA ASP A 409 -54.24 7.75 -28.52
C ASP A 409 -53.57 7.65 -29.91
N SER A 410 -54.27 6.92 -30.77
CA SER A 410 -54.32 6.96 -32.24
C SER A 410 -53.55 8.08 -32.98
N ALA A 411 -52.59 7.72 -33.85
CA ALA A 411 -52.73 7.82 -35.32
C ALA A 411 -51.41 7.51 -36.06
N ARG A 412 -51.55 6.95 -37.26
CA ARG A 412 -50.52 6.52 -38.23
C ARG A 412 -49.57 7.65 -38.64
N ASP A 413 -48.28 7.37 -38.71
CA ASP A 413 -47.54 7.50 -39.98
C ASP A 413 -46.20 6.74 -39.97
N THR A 414 -45.87 6.22 -41.14
CA THR A 414 -44.72 5.39 -41.50
C THR A 414 -43.42 6.18 -41.59
N THR A 415 -42.34 5.72 -40.94
CA THR A 415 -40.99 5.66 -41.56
C THR A 415 -40.01 4.84 -40.71
N THR A 416 -39.35 3.90 -41.39
CA THR A 416 -38.31 3.01 -40.90
C THR A 416 -37.01 3.74 -40.55
N SER A 417 -36.51 3.58 -39.31
CA SER A 417 -35.07 3.58 -39.06
C SER A 417 -34.71 2.52 -38.01
N LYS A 418 -33.78 1.63 -38.39
CA LYS A 418 -33.22 0.59 -37.52
C LYS A 418 -32.24 1.26 -36.55
N VAL A 419 -32.57 1.29 -35.27
CA VAL A 419 -31.58 1.52 -34.21
C VAL A 419 -30.85 0.20 -33.97
N LYS A 420 -29.54 0.19 -34.21
CA LYS A 420 -28.64 -0.90 -33.79
C LYS A 420 -28.47 -0.79 -32.27
N ASN A 421 -28.79 -1.86 -31.55
CA ASN A 421 -28.26 -2.07 -30.20
C ASN A 421 -26.77 -2.39 -30.33
N ASP A 422 -25.93 -1.45 -29.91
CA ASP A 422 -24.52 -1.75 -29.67
C ASP A 422 -24.41 -2.60 -28.41
N ALA A 423 -23.73 -3.74 -28.57
CA ALA A 423 -23.48 -4.70 -27.51
C ALA A 423 -22.61 -4.08 -26.40
N LEU A 424 -23.02 -4.32 -25.15
CA LEU A 424 -22.21 -4.06 -23.95
C LEU A 424 -20.82 -4.73 -24.07
N HIS A 425 -19.81 -3.97 -23.66
CA HIS A 425 -18.40 -4.34 -23.71
C HIS A 425 -18.11 -5.65 -22.94
N PRO A 426 -17.30 -6.59 -23.48
CA PRO A 426 -17.08 -7.92 -22.88
C PRO A 426 -16.44 -7.92 -21.48
N GLN A 427 -15.97 -6.77 -20.99
CA GLN A 427 -15.43 -6.60 -19.63
C GLN A 427 -16.52 -6.48 -18.55
N VAL A 428 -17.73 -6.03 -18.89
CA VAL A 428 -18.83 -5.91 -17.92
C VAL A 428 -19.41 -7.29 -17.57
N ASN A 429 -19.46 -8.21 -18.53
CA ASN A 429 -19.95 -9.57 -18.30
C ASN A 429 -19.01 -10.43 -17.44
N LEU A 430 -17.69 -10.17 -17.48
CA LEU A 430 -16.71 -10.86 -16.63
C LEU A 430 -16.84 -10.46 -15.15
N VAL A 431 -17.22 -9.21 -14.87
CA VAL A 431 -17.46 -8.74 -13.49
C VAL A 431 -18.76 -9.33 -12.93
N LEU A 432 -19.79 -9.48 -13.77
CA LEU A 432 -21.06 -10.08 -13.37
C LEU A 432 -20.95 -11.60 -13.11
N GLN A 433 -20.21 -12.34 -13.94
CA GLN A 433 -19.97 -13.77 -13.70
C GLN A 433 -19.13 -14.02 -12.44
N SER A 434 -18.08 -13.21 -12.21
CA SER A 434 -17.31 -13.25 -10.97
C SER A 434 -18.14 -12.95 -9.72
N PHE A 435 -19.25 -12.21 -9.87
CA PHE A 435 -20.14 -11.83 -8.78
C PHE A 435 -21.13 -12.93 -8.44
N GLU A 436 -21.72 -13.59 -9.44
CA GLU A 436 -22.62 -14.75 -9.23
C GLU A 436 -21.89 -15.90 -8.51
N ASP A 437 -20.66 -16.20 -8.93
CA ASP A 437 -19.81 -17.22 -8.28
C ASP A 437 -19.46 -16.86 -6.83
N SER A 438 -19.32 -15.57 -6.52
CA SER A 438 -18.98 -15.10 -5.16
C SER A 438 -20.19 -15.11 -4.23
N VAL A 439 -21.37 -14.79 -4.74
CA VAL A 439 -22.64 -14.81 -3.99
C VAL A 439 -23.08 -16.25 -3.68
N GLU A 440 -22.93 -17.19 -4.61
CA GLU A 440 -23.20 -18.61 -4.33
C GLU A 440 -22.22 -19.17 -3.27
N SER A 441 -20.93 -18.81 -3.35
CA SER A 441 -19.93 -19.26 -2.37
C SER A 441 -20.20 -18.75 -0.94
N THR A 442 -20.77 -17.55 -0.80
CA THR A 442 -21.12 -16.98 0.52
C THR A 442 -22.42 -17.55 1.09
N PHE A 443 -23.30 -18.09 0.24
CA PHE A 443 -24.51 -18.79 0.69
C PHE A 443 -24.21 -20.22 1.16
N GLU A 444 -23.29 -20.93 0.51
CA GLU A 444 -22.87 -22.27 0.94
C GLU A 444 -22.04 -22.28 2.23
N LEU A 445 -21.24 -21.23 2.48
CA LEU A 445 -20.40 -21.13 3.69
C LEU A 445 -21.17 -20.90 5.00
N LYS A 446 -22.46 -20.55 4.94
CA LYS A 446 -23.31 -20.41 6.15
C LYS A 446 -23.88 -21.72 6.69
N ASN A 447 -23.72 -22.84 5.97
CA ASN A 447 -24.41 -24.10 6.32
C ASN A 447 -23.52 -25.33 6.58
N GLN A 448 -22.21 -25.20 6.76
CA GLN A 448 -21.38 -26.36 7.13
C GLN A 448 -20.45 -26.11 8.31
N LEU A 449 -20.86 -26.63 9.47
CA LEU A 449 -19.96 -27.03 10.56
C LEU A 449 -19.22 -28.32 10.16
N THR A 450 -17.93 -28.36 10.51
CA THR A 450 -16.86 -29.35 10.21
C THR A 450 -17.23 -30.83 10.45
N PRO A 451 -16.53 -31.82 9.83
CA PRO A 451 -15.24 -32.30 10.38
C PRO A 451 -14.11 -32.56 9.38
N MET A 452 -12.92 -32.21 9.88
CA MET A 452 -11.56 -32.45 9.45
C MET A 452 -11.18 -33.94 9.59
N GLU A 453 -11.13 -34.73 8.50
CA GLU A 453 -10.50 -36.08 8.54
C GLU A 453 -10.26 -36.84 7.20
N LYS A 454 -10.15 -36.21 6.03
CA LYS A 454 -10.05 -37.01 4.78
C LYS A 454 -9.15 -36.50 3.66
N TRP A 455 -7.92 -36.07 3.97
CA TRP A 455 -6.91 -35.81 2.93
C TRP A 455 -5.48 -36.12 3.40
N MET A 456 -5.26 -37.35 3.87
CA MET A 456 -3.93 -37.97 3.91
C MET A 456 -3.99 -39.30 3.16
N GLY A 457 -3.53 -39.29 1.91
CA GLY A 457 -3.25 -40.51 1.17
C GLY A 457 -3.42 -40.33 -0.33
N GLN A 458 -2.35 -39.93 -1.01
CA GLN A 458 -1.92 -40.44 -2.33
C GLN A 458 -0.79 -39.57 -2.90
N ALA A 459 0.46 -40.00 -2.72
CA ALA A 459 1.56 -39.85 -3.68
C ALA A 459 2.84 -40.56 -3.14
N LYS A 460 2.89 -41.87 -3.35
CA LYS A 460 4.13 -42.66 -3.61
C LYS A 460 4.04 -43.00 -5.10
N ALA A 461 5.08 -43.14 -5.92
CA ALA A 461 6.52 -43.03 -5.81
C ALA A 461 7.04 -43.01 -7.26
N GLU A 462 8.20 -42.40 -7.52
CA GLU A 462 9.16 -42.85 -8.54
C GLU A 462 10.51 -42.18 -8.24
N GLU A 463 11.51 -43.01 -7.94
CA GLU A 463 12.94 -42.69 -7.73
C GLU A 463 13.75 -42.97 -9.03
N PRO A 464 15.11 -43.00 -9.02
CA PRO A 464 16.09 -41.90 -8.88
C PRO A 464 17.05 -41.91 -10.09
N TRP A 465 18.08 -41.05 -10.17
CA TRP A 465 19.46 -41.39 -10.63
C TRP A 465 20.41 -40.16 -10.49
N ASN A 466 21.33 -40.30 -9.53
CA ASN A 466 22.77 -39.98 -9.47
C ASN A 466 23.39 -38.59 -9.78
N SER A 467 24.10 -38.15 -8.73
CA SER A 467 25.38 -37.42 -8.62
C SER A 467 26.29 -37.30 -9.85
N ILE A 468 26.99 -36.17 -9.94
CA ILE A 468 28.45 -36.07 -10.19
C ILE A 468 28.99 -34.83 -9.46
N ALA A 469 30.19 -35.01 -8.90
CA ALA A 469 30.95 -34.08 -8.07
C ALA A 469 31.88 -33.14 -8.87
N ASP A 470 32.43 -32.18 -8.12
CA ASP A 470 33.74 -31.54 -8.26
C ASP A 470 34.09 -30.70 -9.50
N VAL A 471 34.18 -29.37 -9.29
CA VAL A 471 35.26 -28.55 -9.88
C VAL A 471 35.80 -27.55 -8.85
N LYS A 472 37.11 -27.66 -8.59
CA LYS A 472 37.98 -26.75 -7.83
C LYS A 472 38.31 -25.46 -8.60
N ASN A 473 38.87 -24.50 -7.86
CA ASN A 473 39.60 -23.26 -8.28
C ASN A 473 38.68 -22.08 -8.62
N SER A 474 38.95 -20.82 -8.28
CA SER A 474 40.18 -20.09 -7.93
C SER A 474 39.73 -18.71 -7.40
N GLY A 475 40.35 -18.14 -6.36
CA GLY A 475 41.36 -17.10 -6.57
C GLY A 475 40.78 -15.68 -6.52
N TYR A 476 40.76 -15.08 -5.32
CA TYR A 476 40.57 -13.64 -5.14
C TYR A 476 41.85 -12.88 -5.50
N PRO A 477 41.77 -11.74 -6.21
CA PRO A 477 42.75 -10.69 -6.06
C PRO A 477 42.14 -9.47 -5.37
N SER A 478 42.85 -9.06 -4.33
CA SER A 478 42.83 -7.73 -3.72
C SER A 478 43.16 -6.65 -4.76
N LYS A 479 42.47 -5.52 -4.69
CA LYS A 479 42.99 -4.23 -5.16
C LYS A 479 42.59 -3.12 -4.20
N GLY A 480 43.59 -2.57 -3.53
CA GLY A 480 43.61 -1.19 -3.07
C GLY A 480 44.47 -0.33 -4.01
N GLY A 481 44.30 0.99 -3.88
CA GLY A 481 45.23 2.03 -4.33
C GLY A 481 44.91 2.67 -5.67
N CYS A 482 44.26 3.84 -5.68
CA CYS A 482 44.90 5.17 -5.62
C CYS A 482 43.86 6.23 -5.23
#